data_AF-A0A7V5DTL1-F1
#
_entry.id   AF-A0A7V5DTL1-F1
#
_cell.length_a   1.000
_cell.length_b   1.000
_cell.length_c   1.000
_cell.angle_alpha   90.00
_cell.angle_beta   90.00
_cell.angle_gamma   90.00
#
_symmetry.space_group_name_H-M   'P 1'
#
loop_
_entity.id
_entity.type
_entity.pdbx_description
1 polymer ?
#
loop_
_entity_poly.entity_id
_entity_poly.type
_entity_poly.pdbx_seq_one_letter_code
_entity_poly.pdbx_strand_id
1 'polypeptide(L)'
;MIVLHGGVFERDLFIWGEVPLDSDHSVTKKRRKRELTFLPYDAGFEKLSSAFREAGLGIKPDKKSFKKMILWLPTRNGSPCVSSEMVGETLESSIPEAFFPWKITALKLSQEEIIDLLCRSMGKRILAPGIILGRDLIFWT
;
A
#
# COMPACT_ATOMS: atom_id res chain seq x y z
N MET A 1 -0.71 -4.32 -11.73
CA MET A 1 0.30 -4.78 -10.75
C MET A 1 0.12 -4.00 -9.46
N ILE A 2 0.37 -4.61 -8.32
CA ILE A 2 0.26 -4.04 -6.97
C ILE A 2 1.41 -4.54 -6.09
N VAL A 3 1.95 -3.66 -5.24
CA VAL A 3 2.87 -4.02 -4.15
C VAL A 3 2.07 -3.96 -2.85
N LEU A 4 1.99 -5.09 -2.14
CA LEU A 4 1.30 -5.19 -0.86
C LEU A 4 2.25 -4.83 0.27
N HIS A 5 1.75 -4.05 1.22
CA HIS A 5 2.48 -3.66 2.42
C HIS A 5 1.65 -3.95 3.67
N GLY A 6 2.31 -4.22 4.78
CA GLY A 6 1.71 -4.51 6.06
C GLY A 6 2.25 -3.68 7.21
N GLY A 7 1.40 -3.41 8.18
CA GLY A 7 1.77 -2.70 9.40
C GLY A 7 0.83 -3.01 10.55
N VAL A 8 1.36 -3.02 11.77
CA VAL A 8 0.58 -3.25 12.98
C VAL A 8 0.24 -1.91 13.62
N PHE A 9 -1.03 -1.69 13.93
CA PHE A 9 -1.50 -0.51 14.67
C PHE A 9 -2.57 -0.93 15.67
N GLU A 10 -2.47 -0.46 16.92
CA GLU A 10 -3.41 -0.81 18.00
C GLU A 10 -3.69 -2.33 18.15
N ARG A 11 -2.68 -3.16 17.85
CA ARG A 11 -2.69 -4.65 17.88
C ARG A 11 -3.36 -5.33 16.69
N ASP A 12 -3.84 -4.59 15.71
CA ASP A 12 -4.40 -5.14 14.47
C ASP A 12 -3.37 -5.07 13.34
N LEU A 13 -3.34 -6.08 12.47
CA LEU A 13 -2.58 -6.03 11.22
C LEU A 13 -3.43 -5.39 10.13
N PHE A 14 -2.85 -4.38 9.49
CA PHE A 14 -3.42 -3.70 8.34
C PHE A 14 -2.58 -3.96 7.10
N ILE A 15 -3.25 -4.24 5.99
CA ILE A 15 -2.62 -4.37 4.67
C ILE A 15 -3.11 -3.24 3.77
N TRP A 16 -2.19 -2.61 3.05
CA TRP A 16 -2.53 -1.69 1.96
C TRP A 16 -1.74 -2.05 0.71
N GLY A 17 -2.02 -1.36 -0.39
CA GLY A 17 -1.34 -1.59 -1.65
C GLY A 17 -0.85 -0.32 -2.30
N GLU A 18 0.33 -0.39 -2.90
CA GLU A 18 0.86 0.61 -3.81
C GLU A 18 0.67 0.14 -5.26
N VAL A 19 0.10 1.00 -6.10
CA VAL A 19 -0.08 0.77 -7.54
C VAL A 19 0.59 1.88 -8.34
N PRO A 20 1.09 1.60 -9.55
CA PRO A 20 1.57 2.65 -10.44
C PRO A 20 0.48 3.69 -10.70
N LEU A 21 0.90 4.94 -10.93
CA LEU A 21 -0.01 5.96 -11.45
C LEU A 21 -0.45 5.53 -12.85
N ASP A 22 -1.75 5.31 -13.03
CA ASP A 22 -2.30 5.13 -14.37
C ASP A 22 -2.02 6.42 -15.17
N SER A 23 -1.58 6.28 -16.43
CA SER A 23 -1.21 7.39 -17.32
C SER A 23 -2.33 8.42 -17.59
N ASP A 24 -3.52 8.19 -17.04
CA ASP A 24 -4.72 9.03 -17.18
C ASP A 24 -5.11 9.79 -15.90
N HIS A 25 -4.27 9.74 -14.85
CA HIS A 25 -4.45 10.58 -13.67
C HIS A 25 -3.47 11.75 -13.71
N SER A 26 -3.85 12.78 -14.46
CA SER A 26 -3.29 14.11 -14.30
C SER A 26 -3.44 14.51 -12.84
N VAL A 27 -2.35 14.43 -12.07
CA VAL A 27 -2.28 15.02 -10.74
C VAL A 27 -2.37 16.53 -10.95
N THR A 28 -3.59 17.04 -10.95
CA THR A 28 -3.82 18.48 -10.96
C THR A 28 -3.19 19.00 -9.68
N LYS A 29 -2.05 19.70 -9.81
CA LYS A 29 -1.36 20.43 -8.74
C LYS A 29 -2.27 21.56 -8.23
N LYS A 30 -3.38 21.22 -7.56
CA LYS A 30 -4.16 22.18 -6.80
C LYS A 30 -3.56 22.27 -5.42
N ARG A 31 -2.83 23.37 -5.22
CA ARG A 31 -2.34 23.85 -3.94
C ARG A 31 -3.55 24.12 -3.02
N ARG A 32 -4.08 23.09 -2.36
CA ARG A 32 -5.09 23.22 -1.30
C ARG A 32 -4.45 22.90 0.03
N LYS A 33 -4.17 23.96 0.79
CA LYS A 33 -3.64 23.91 2.14
C LYS A 33 -4.80 23.69 3.11
N ARG A 34 -4.94 22.47 3.66
CA ARG A 34 -5.35 22.15 5.07
C ARG A 34 -5.82 20.70 5.28
N GLU A 35 -6.17 19.94 4.24
CA GLU A 35 -6.59 18.55 4.40
C GLU A 35 -5.48 17.55 4.03
N LEU A 36 -5.32 16.51 4.84
CA LEU A 36 -4.47 15.36 4.53
C LEU A 36 -4.90 14.76 3.19
N THR A 37 -3.94 14.59 2.28
CA THR A 37 -4.16 14.10 0.92
C THR A 37 -3.98 12.58 0.89
N PHE A 38 -4.72 11.89 0.00
CA PHE A 38 -4.48 10.48 -0.25
C PHE A 38 -3.11 10.26 -0.90
N LEU A 39 -2.47 9.15 -0.55
CA LEU A 39 -1.28 8.68 -1.23
C LEU A 39 -1.62 8.50 -2.73
N PRO A 40 -0.90 9.13 -3.67
CA PRO A 40 -1.20 9.00 -5.09
C PRO A 40 -1.18 7.56 -5.60
N TYR A 41 -0.38 6.71 -4.95
CA TYR A 41 -0.20 5.29 -5.26
C TYR A 41 -1.17 4.38 -4.50
N ASP A 42 -2.12 4.91 -3.72
CA ASP A 42 -3.08 4.11 -2.97
C ASP A 42 -3.90 3.21 -3.91
N ALA A 43 -3.84 1.89 -3.69
CA ALA A 43 -4.61 0.93 -4.48
C ALA A 43 -6.13 1.10 -4.32
N GLY A 44 -6.57 1.62 -3.17
CA GLY A 44 -7.98 1.75 -2.85
C GLY A 44 -8.68 0.40 -2.65
N PHE A 45 -9.99 0.45 -2.42
CA PHE A 45 -10.82 -0.71 -2.11
C PHE A 45 -10.84 -1.75 -3.25
N GLU A 46 -11.09 -1.30 -4.48
CA GLU A 46 -11.36 -2.20 -5.62
C GLU A 46 -10.10 -2.97 -6.05
N LYS A 47 -8.97 -2.27 -6.27
CA LYS A 47 -7.73 -2.91 -6.71
C LYS A 47 -7.18 -3.85 -5.63
N LEU A 48 -7.25 -3.46 -4.35
CA LEU A 48 -6.81 -4.30 -3.24
C LEU A 48 -7.68 -5.55 -3.09
N SER A 49 -9.01 -5.41 -3.20
CA SER A 49 -9.94 -6.55 -3.13
C SER A 49 -9.75 -7.52 -4.31
N SER A 50 -9.50 -7.01 -5.52
CA SER A 50 -9.18 -7.86 -6.68
C SER A 50 -7.90 -8.64 -6.46
N ALA A 51 -6.86 -8.00 -5.93
CA ALA A 51 -5.58 -8.63 -5.67
C ALA A 51 -5.72 -9.83 -4.70
N PHE A 52 -6.45 -9.68 -3.60
CA PHE A 52 -6.64 -10.81 -2.67
C PHE A 52 -7.41 -11.97 -3.30
N ARG A 53 -8.43 -11.68 -4.12
CA ARG A 53 -9.17 -12.70 -4.86
C ARG A 53 -8.27 -13.43 -5.87
N GLU A 54 -7.44 -12.71 -6.61
CA GLU A 54 -6.50 -13.28 -7.60
C GLU A 54 -5.40 -14.11 -6.94
N ALA A 55 -4.92 -13.71 -5.76
CA ALA A 55 -4.00 -14.50 -4.94
C ALA A 55 -4.65 -15.75 -4.32
N GLY A 56 -5.97 -15.93 -4.51
CA GLY A 56 -6.75 -17.02 -3.94
C GLY A 56 -6.80 -17.01 -2.42
N LEU A 57 -6.54 -15.87 -1.79
CA LEU A 57 -6.59 -15.70 -0.35
C LEU A 57 -8.04 -15.90 0.13
N GLY A 58 -8.21 -16.58 1.26
CA GLY A 58 -9.51 -16.78 1.92
C GLY A 58 -10.10 -15.51 2.53
N ILE A 59 -9.45 -14.36 2.32
CA ILE A 59 -9.85 -13.04 2.79
C ILE A 59 -11.15 -12.64 2.07
N LYS A 60 -12.16 -12.26 2.84
CA LYS A 60 -13.43 -11.75 2.32
C LYS A 60 -13.61 -10.32 2.78
N PRO A 61 -12.99 -9.34 2.08
CA PRO A 61 -13.03 -7.97 2.52
C PRO A 61 -14.48 -7.46 2.50
N ASP A 62 -14.96 -6.95 3.63
CA ASP A 62 -16.19 -6.19 3.69
C ASP A 62 -15.87 -4.68 3.72
N LYS A 63 -16.83 -3.82 3.39
CA LYS A 63 -16.59 -2.37 3.42
C LYS A 63 -16.25 -1.83 4.81
N LYS A 64 -16.55 -2.57 5.89
CA LYS A 64 -16.30 -2.17 7.29
C LYS A 64 -14.89 -2.51 7.74
N SER A 65 -14.26 -3.54 7.19
CA SER A 65 -12.88 -3.94 7.48
C SER A 65 -11.86 -3.00 6.83
N PHE A 66 -12.26 -2.29 5.77
CA PHE A 66 -11.46 -1.19 5.21
C PHE A 66 -11.50 0.06 6.09
N LYS A 67 -10.31 0.60 6.37
CA LYS A 67 -10.09 1.81 7.16
C LYS A 67 -9.28 2.83 6.36
N LYS A 68 -9.56 4.10 6.61
CA LYS A 68 -8.67 5.19 6.20
C LYS A 68 -7.60 5.33 7.27
N MET A 69 -6.36 5.01 6.92
CA MET A 69 -5.21 5.09 7.82
C MET A 69 -4.29 6.24 7.40
N ILE A 70 -3.42 6.68 8.30
CA ILE A 70 -2.37 7.66 8.02
C ILE A 70 -1.02 6.96 8.00
N LEU A 71 -0.31 7.09 6.89
CA LEU A 71 1.05 6.62 6.71
C LEU A 71 2.00 7.82 6.66
N TRP A 72 3.03 7.81 7.50
CA TRP A 72 4.07 8.85 7.47
C TRP A 72 5.18 8.40 6.53
N LEU A 73 5.33 9.10 5.42
CA LEU A 73 6.32 8.74 4.39
C LEU A 73 7.33 9.86 4.15
N PRO A 74 8.58 9.51 3.82
CA PRO A 74 9.52 10.46 3.23
C PRO A 74 8.86 11.12 2.02
N THR A 75 8.84 12.44 2.03
CA THR A 75 8.16 13.25 1.03
C THR A 75 9.08 14.34 0.55
N ARG A 76 9.20 14.44 -0.78
CA ARG A 76 10.15 15.30 -1.47
C ARG A 76 9.40 16.17 -2.46
N ASN A 77 9.53 17.48 -2.32
CA ASN A 77 8.82 18.46 -3.14
C ASN A 77 7.28 18.23 -3.18
N GLY A 78 6.70 17.74 -2.07
CA GLY A 78 5.27 17.42 -1.97
C GLY A 78 4.85 16.10 -2.63
N SER A 79 5.80 15.31 -3.15
CA SER A 79 5.56 13.96 -3.68
C SER A 79 6.09 12.90 -2.71
N PRO A 80 5.33 11.85 -2.39
CA PRO A 80 5.81 10.77 -1.54
C PRO A 80 6.86 9.94 -2.29
N CYS A 81 7.90 9.51 -1.57
CA CYS A 81 8.84 8.52 -2.07
C CYS A 81 8.13 7.17 -2.23
N VAL A 82 8.33 6.51 -3.36
CA VAL A 82 7.79 5.17 -3.63
C VAL A 82 8.60 4.09 -2.92
N SER A 83 7.96 2.96 -2.60
CA SER A 83 8.64 1.81 -2.01
C SER A 83 9.50 1.02 -3.01
N SER A 84 9.24 1.18 -4.31
CA SER A 84 9.88 0.45 -5.41
C SER A 84 9.80 1.23 -6.72
N GLU A 85 10.84 1.15 -7.54
CA GLU A 85 10.87 1.72 -8.91
C GLU A 85 9.76 1.17 -9.82
N MET A 86 9.20 0.01 -9.46
CA MET A 86 8.08 -0.58 -10.18
C MET A 86 6.77 0.20 -9.98
N VAL A 87 6.65 0.96 -8.90
CA VAL A 87 5.47 1.80 -8.58
C VAL A 87 5.61 3.20 -9.18
N GLY A 88 6.82 3.75 -9.23
CA GLY A 88 7.10 5.05 -9.81
C GLY A 88 8.59 5.39 -9.73
N GLU A 89 8.98 6.56 -10.23
CA GLU A 89 10.37 6.99 -10.18
C GLU A 89 10.81 7.32 -8.73
N THR A 90 11.91 6.72 -8.30
CA THR A 90 12.59 7.12 -7.06
C THR A 90 13.25 8.47 -7.32
N LEU A 91 12.79 9.52 -6.63
CA LEU A 91 13.30 10.88 -6.83
C LEU A 91 14.73 11.01 -6.25
N GLU A 92 15.76 10.78 -7.06
CA GLU A 92 17.14 11.17 -6.72
C GLU A 92 17.26 12.70 -6.75
N SER A 93 17.47 13.29 -5.58
CA SER A 93 17.61 14.74 -5.39
C SER A 93 18.35 15.02 -4.08
N SER A 94 18.95 16.20 -3.98
CA SER A 94 19.73 16.62 -2.80
C SER A 94 18.87 17.28 -1.71
N ILE A 95 17.54 17.28 -1.85
CA ILE A 95 16.63 17.96 -0.92
C ILE A 95 16.40 17.08 0.31
N PRO A 96 16.45 17.62 1.55
CA PRO A 96 16.18 16.87 2.76
C PRO A 96 14.79 16.23 2.73
N GLU A 97 14.73 14.94 3.05
CA GLU A 97 13.47 14.23 3.22
C GLU A 97 12.78 14.70 4.49
N ALA A 98 11.55 15.19 4.35
CA ALA A 98 10.65 15.42 5.47
C ALA A 98 9.57 14.35 5.47
N PHE A 99 9.20 13.86 6.65
CA PHE A 99 8.06 12.97 6.77
C PHE A 99 6.76 13.78 6.63
N PHE A 100 5.89 13.34 5.73
CA PHE A 100 4.56 13.91 5.56
C PHE A 100 3.49 12.83 5.77
N PRO A 101 2.36 13.17 6.42
CA PRO A 101 1.25 12.25 6.60
C PRO A 101 0.40 12.12 5.34
N TRP A 102 0.20 10.89 4.88
CA TRP A 102 -0.62 10.53 3.72
C TRP A 102 -1.79 9.65 4.14
N LYS A 103 -2.98 9.91 3.61
CA LYS A 103 -4.13 9.00 3.77
C LYS A 103 -3.96 7.79 2.86
N ILE A 104 -4.22 6.60 3.39
CA ILE A 104 -4.25 5.35 2.63
C ILE A 104 -5.53 4.58 2.92
N THR A 105 -5.88 3.69 2.00
CA THR A 105 -6.95 2.70 2.16
C THR A 105 -6.31 1.39 2.60
N ALA A 106 -6.55 1.00 3.86
CA ALA A 106 -5.99 -0.22 4.42
C ALA A 106 -7.09 -1.20 4.83
N LEU A 107 -6.86 -2.48 4.59
CA LEU A 107 -7.70 -3.58 5.05
C LEU A 107 -7.20 -4.06 6.41
N LYS A 108 -8.05 -4.01 7.44
CA LYS A 108 -7.83 -4.72 8.70
C LYS A 108 -8.06 -6.22 8.48
N LEU A 109 -7.11 -7.06 8.86
CA LEU A 109 -7.25 -8.51 8.79
C LEU A 109 -7.70 -9.12 10.13
N SER A 110 -8.50 -10.18 10.07
CA SER A 110 -8.74 -11.08 11.20
C SER A 110 -7.52 -11.96 11.47
N GLN A 111 -7.48 -12.65 12.61
CA GLN A 111 -6.38 -13.57 12.92
C GLN A 111 -6.26 -14.70 11.91
N GLU A 112 -7.38 -15.27 11.47
CA GLU A 112 -7.43 -16.33 10.47
C GLU A 112 -6.89 -15.85 9.11
N GLU A 113 -7.28 -14.63 8.72
CA GLU A 113 -6.81 -14.00 7.49
C GLU A 113 -5.31 -13.68 7.52
N ILE A 114 -4.78 -13.26 8.68
CA ILE A 114 -3.34 -13.05 8.88
C ILE A 114 -2.59 -14.36 8.67
N ILE A 115 -3.07 -15.46 9.27
CA ILE A 115 -2.42 -16.77 9.14
C ILE A 115 -2.42 -17.25 7.68
N ASP A 116 -3.55 -17.14 6.97
CA ASP A 116 -3.62 -17.53 5.55
C ASP A 116 -2.69 -16.69 4.67
N LEU A 117 -2.65 -15.37 4.90
CA LEU A 117 -1.72 -14.46 4.20
C LEU A 117 -0.27 -14.87 4.43
N LEU A 118 0.12 -15.09 5.68
CA LEU A 118 1.48 -15.48 6.03
C LEU A 118 1.82 -16.82 5.37
N CYS A 119 1.04 -17.88 5.61
CA CYS A 119 1.30 -19.20 5.04
C CYS A 119 1.48 -19.18 3.51
N ARG A 120 0.72 -18.34 2.80
CA ARG A 120 0.85 -18.22 1.33
C ARG A 120 2.03 -17.38 0.88
N SER A 121 2.48 -16.45 1.71
CA SER A 121 3.59 -15.53 1.46
C SER A 121 4.96 -16.12 1.83
N MET A 122 4.99 -17.19 2.62
CA MET A 122 6.22 -17.86 3.08
C MET A 122 7.17 -18.18 1.94
N GLY A 123 8.41 -17.69 2.01
CA GLY A 123 9.45 -17.91 1.01
C GLY A 123 9.16 -17.29 -0.37
N LYS A 124 8.17 -16.40 -0.49
CA LYS A 124 7.79 -15.76 -1.75
C LYS A 124 8.01 -14.27 -1.70
N ARG A 125 8.38 -13.72 -2.87
CA ARG A 125 8.34 -12.28 -3.16
C ARG A 125 7.14 -11.89 -4.03
N ILE A 126 6.63 -12.85 -4.79
CA ILE A 126 5.46 -12.69 -5.67
C ILE A 126 4.39 -13.66 -5.16
N LEU A 127 3.26 -13.11 -4.73
CA LEU A 127 2.17 -13.90 -4.17
C LEU A 127 1.32 -14.56 -5.27
N ALA A 128 1.09 -13.81 -6.36
CA ALA A 128 0.40 -14.22 -7.58
C ALA A 128 0.85 -13.28 -8.73
N PRO A 129 0.56 -13.60 -10.01
CA PRO A 129 0.94 -12.74 -11.14
C PRO A 129 0.50 -11.28 -10.93
N GLY A 130 1.46 -10.36 -10.91
CA GLY A 130 1.18 -8.93 -10.70
C GLY A 130 0.95 -8.50 -9.24
N ILE A 131 1.10 -9.40 -8.26
CA ILE A 131 0.96 -9.12 -6.82
C ILE A 131 2.29 -9.39 -6.13
N ILE A 132 2.95 -8.32 -5.72
CA ILE A 132 4.29 -8.33 -5.13
C ILE A 132 4.17 -8.09 -3.63
N LEU A 133 4.95 -8.80 -2.82
CA LEU A 133 5.06 -8.55 -1.40
C LEU A 133 6.14 -7.50 -1.15
N GLY A 134 5.78 -6.43 -0.44
CA GLY A 134 6.71 -5.44 0.09
C GLY A 134 7.66 -6.09 1.10
N ARG A 135 8.82 -5.47 1.31
CA ARG A 135 9.86 -6.03 2.21
C ARG A 135 9.37 -6.21 3.65
N ASP A 136 8.39 -5.41 4.05
CA ASP A 136 7.71 -5.48 5.36
C ASP A 136 6.77 -6.69 5.52
N LEU A 137 6.39 -7.37 4.43
CA LEU A 137 5.57 -8.59 4.44
C LEU A 137 6.36 -9.86 4.09
N ILE A 138 7.58 -9.72 3.58
CA ILE A 138 8.44 -10.86 3.30
C ILE A 138 8.96 -11.41 4.62
N PHE A 139 8.70 -12.67 4.88
CA PHE A 139 9.17 -13.35 6.08
C PHE A 139 9.74 -14.73 5.73
N TRP A 140 10.70 -15.18 6.55
CA TRP A 140 11.37 -16.48 6.45
C TRP A 140 11.93 -16.77 5.04
N THR A 141 12.66 -15.79 4.51
CA THR A 141 13.51 -15.92 3.32
C THR A 141 14.92 -16.34 3.67
#